data_AF-A0A367YR13-F1
#
_entry.id   AF-A0A367YR13-F1
#
_cell.length_a   1.000
_cell.length_b   1.000
_cell.length_c   1.000
_cell.angle_alpha   90.00
_cell.angle_beta   90.00
_cell.angle_gamma   90.00
#
_symmetry.space_group_name_H-M   'P 1'
#
loop_
_entity.id
_entity.type
_entity.pdbx_description
1 polymer ?
#
loop_
_entity_poly.entity_id
_entity_poly.type
_entity_poly.pdbx_seq_one_letter_code
_entity_poly.pdbx_strand_id
1 'polypeptide(L)'
;MRGWEPRQRTTVTSWDDEGRPTEWVTTREPEYNADDLAWFHALAEYEADLHTCGRPLSESLKREGHTGPKYVVGEAICRACMALDSHLAKRAAADKAIRDKGFHPEAYRQYSIHTEDEMAAIVAAQQLHSEHHD
;
A
#
# COMPACT_ATOMS: atom_id res chain seq x y z
N MET A 1 -17.05 21.20 -7.31
CA MET A 1 -15.70 20.62 -7.33
C MET A 1 -14.89 21.35 -8.39
N ARG A 2 -13.70 21.88 -8.06
CA ARG A 2 -12.78 22.37 -9.10
C ARG A 2 -11.94 21.16 -9.50
N GLY A 3 -12.22 20.60 -10.68
CA GLY A 3 -11.46 19.49 -11.23
C GLY A 3 -10.02 19.90 -11.54
N TRP A 4 -9.17 18.92 -11.83
CA TRP A 4 -7.85 19.15 -12.38
C TRP A 4 -7.97 19.83 -13.75
N GLU A 5 -7.23 20.93 -13.97
CA GLU A 5 -7.14 21.61 -15.26
C GLU A 5 -5.75 21.37 -15.86
N PRO A 6 -5.64 20.91 -17.12
CA PRO A 6 -4.35 20.66 -17.74
C PRO A 6 -3.52 21.93 -17.83
N ARG A 7 -2.25 21.88 -17.40
CA ARG A 7 -1.38 23.05 -17.49
C ARG A 7 -0.98 23.28 -18.94
N GLN A 8 -0.90 24.56 -19.32
CA GLN A 8 -0.33 24.98 -20.59
C GLN A 8 1.05 25.58 -20.36
N ARG A 9 2.00 25.20 -21.22
CA ARG A 9 3.34 25.76 -21.26
C ARG A 9 3.59 26.38 -22.62
N THR A 10 3.80 27.69 -22.65
CA THR A 10 4.22 28.41 -23.87
C THR A 10 5.73 28.62 -23.81
N THR A 11 6.42 28.20 -24.86
CA THR A 11 7.86 28.42 -25.04
C THR A 11 8.05 29.28 -26.28
N VAL A 12 8.68 30.44 -26.12
CA VAL A 12 9.06 31.30 -27.25
C VAL A 12 10.24 30.65 -27.98
N THR A 13 10.11 30.47 -29.29
CA THR A 13 11.11 29.80 -30.13
C THR A 13 11.98 30.78 -30.91
N SER A 14 11.50 32.01 -31.15
CA SER A 14 12.28 33.06 -31.80
C SER A 14 11.89 34.46 -31.30
N TRP A 15 12.83 35.38 -31.41
CA TRP A 15 12.72 36.77 -30.96
C TRP A 15 13.23 37.69 -32.10
N ASP A 16 12.65 38.88 -32.23
CA ASP A 16 13.19 39.91 -33.12
C ASP A 16 14.38 40.67 -32.50
N ASP A 17 15.02 41.53 -33.29
CA ASP A 17 16.17 42.35 -32.88
C ASP A 17 15.81 43.36 -31.76
N GLU A 18 14.52 43.60 -31.52
CA GLU A 18 13.97 44.47 -30.47
C GLU A 18 13.61 43.67 -29.21
N GLY A 19 13.87 42.37 -29.19
CA GLY A 19 13.62 41.48 -28.05
C GLY A 19 12.14 41.12 -27.86
N ARG A 20 11.32 41.20 -28.91
CA ARG A 20 9.91 40.77 -28.89
C ARG A 20 9.78 39.35 -29.43
N PRO A 21 8.90 38.51 -28.83
CA PRO A 21 8.70 37.15 -29.29
C PRO A 21 8.00 37.16 -30.66
N THR A 22 8.58 36.46 -31.63
CA THR A 22 8.04 36.38 -33.01
C THR A 22 7.39 35.03 -33.29
N GLU A 23 7.88 33.95 -32.69
CA GLU A 23 7.26 32.63 -32.76
C GLU A 23 7.28 31.95 -31.39
N TRP A 24 6.26 31.15 -31.12
CA TRP A 24 6.17 30.36 -29.90
C TRP A 24 5.40 29.07 -30.14
N VAL A 25 5.69 28.07 -29.31
CA VAL A 25 4.96 26.80 -29.26
C VAL A 25 4.28 26.71 -27.91
N THR A 26 2.97 26.43 -27.94
CA THR A 26 2.21 26.12 -26.72
C THR A 26 1.97 24.62 -26.66
N THR A 27 2.49 23.97 -25.63
CA THR A 27 2.18 22.58 -25.31
C THR A 27 1.20 22.53 -24.14
N ARG A 28 0.19 21.68 -24.26
CA ARG A 28 -0.73 21.37 -23.16
C ARG A 28 -0.29 20.05 -22.54
N GLU A 29 -0.35 19.94 -21.21
CA GLU A 29 -0.23 18.64 -20.56
C GLU A 29 -1.20 17.66 -21.24
N PRO A 30 -0.76 16.42 -21.56
CA PRO A 30 -1.63 15.43 -22.17
C PRO A 30 -2.86 15.26 -21.29
N GLU A 31 -4.04 15.27 -21.90
CA GLU A 31 -5.24 14.81 -21.19
C GLU A 31 -5.05 13.33 -20.87
N TYR A 32 -5.50 12.91 -19.67
CA TYR A 32 -5.48 11.50 -19.29
C TYR A 32 -6.14 10.69 -20.39
N ASN A 33 -5.42 9.71 -20.91
CA ASN A 33 -6.00 8.81 -21.89
C ASN A 33 -6.96 7.82 -21.19
N ALA A 34 -7.68 7.02 -21.97
CA ALA A 34 -8.65 6.08 -21.42
C ALA A 34 -8.03 5.07 -20.45
N ASP A 35 -6.77 4.67 -20.67
CA ASP A 35 -6.06 3.73 -19.80
C ASP A 35 -5.66 4.41 -18.49
N ASP A 36 -5.18 5.66 -18.53
CA ASP A 36 -4.87 6.44 -17.33
C ASP A 36 -6.10 6.58 -16.43
N LEU A 37 -7.25 6.89 -17.04
CA LEU A 37 -8.53 6.96 -16.33
C LEU A 37 -8.93 5.59 -15.74
N ALA A 38 -8.73 4.50 -16.50
CA ALA A 38 -9.00 3.16 -16.01
C ALA A 38 -8.15 2.80 -14.78
N TRP A 39 -6.87 3.20 -14.77
CA TRP A 39 -6.00 3.03 -13.60
C TRP A 39 -6.46 3.84 -12.39
N PHE A 40 -6.90 5.09 -12.58
CA PHE A 40 -7.45 5.89 -11.48
C PHE A 40 -8.73 5.26 -10.91
N HIS A 41 -9.61 4.74 -11.76
CA HIS A 41 -10.80 4.03 -11.32
C HIS A 41 -10.45 2.75 -10.55
N ALA A 42 -9.53 1.95 -11.08
CA ALA A 42 -9.07 0.73 -10.41
C ALA A 42 -8.43 1.04 -9.04
N LEU A 43 -7.65 2.11 -8.93
CA LEU A 43 -7.06 2.55 -7.67
C LEU A 43 -8.14 2.99 -6.68
N ALA A 44 -9.12 3.78 -7.12
CA ALA A 44 -10.21 4.23 -6.26
C ALA A 44 -11.08 3.06 -5.77
N GLU A 45 -11.34 2.07 -6.62
CA GLU A 45 -12.05 0.84 -6.25
C GLU A 45 -11.24 0.01 -5.24
N TYR A 46 -9.93 -0.12 -5.46
CA TYR A 46 -9.04 -0.81 -4.53
C TYR A 46 -9.01 -0.12 -3.16
N GLU A 47 -8.84 1.20 -3.12
CA GLU A 47 -8.82 1.97 -1.86
C GLU A 47 -10.15 1.91 -1.11
N ALA A 48 -11.27 1.92 -1.83
CA ALA A 48 -12.60 1.74 -1.23
C ALA A 48 -12.81 0.34 -0.66
N ASP A 49 -12.14 -0.66 -1.21
CA ASP A 49 -12.17 -2.05 -0.72
C ASP A 49 -11.19 -2.29 0.44
N LEU A 50 -10.29 -1.35 0.76
CA LEU A 50 -9.34 -1.53 1.86
C LEU A 50 -10.04 -1.49 3.23
N HIS A 51 -9.81 -2.52 4.03
CA HIS A 51 -10.11 -2.52 5.45
C HIS A 51 -9.07 -1.72 6.25
N THR A 52 -9.33 -1.39 7.52
CA THR A 52 -8.42 -0.63 8.41
C THR A 52 -7.05 -1.27 8.60
N CYS A 53 -6.90 -2.56 8.27
CA CYS A 53 -5.64 -3.28 8.27
C CYS A 53 -4.84 -3.17 6.96
N GLY A 54 -5.33 -2.45 5.96
CA GLY A 54 -4.66 -2.22 4.68
C GLY A 54 -4.76 -3.38 3.69
N ARG A 55 -5.71 -4.31 3.85
CA ARG A 55 -5.96 -5.41 2.90
C ARG A 55 -7.38 -5.30 2.30
N PRO A 56 -7.59 -5.76 1.05
CA PRO A 56 -8.91 -5.75 0.40
C PRO A 56 -9.93 -6.62 1.13
N LEU A 57 -11.10 -6.06 1.42
CA LEU A 57 -12.20 -6.73 2.09
C LEU A 57 -12.80 -7.81 1.19
N SER A 58 -12.93 -7.54 -0.11
CA SER A 58 -13.47 -8.50 -1.09
C SER A 58 -12.70 -9.82 -1.13
N GLU A 59 -11.37 -9.79 -1.05
CA GLU A 59 -10.52 -10.98 -0.98
C GLU A 59 -10.74 -11.77 0.31
N SER A 60 -10.92 -11.06 1.42
CA SER A 60 -11.21 -11.65 2.73
C SER A 60 -12.59 -12.32 2.80
N LEU A 61 -13.49 -11.99 1.87
CA LEU A 61 -14.86 -12.51 1.77
C LEU A 61 -15.03 -13.59 0.69
N LYS A 62 -13.99 -13.90 -0.12
CA LYS A 62 -14.09 -14.92 -1.18
C LYS A 62 -14.48 -16.28 -0.61
N ARG A 63 -15.56 -16.84 -1.15
CA ARG A 63 -16.25 -18.06 -0.68
C ARG A 63 -15.94 -19.27 -1.55
N GLU A 64 -14.70 -19.41 -2.02
CA GLU A 64 -14.33 -20.57 -2.84
C GLU A 64 -14.34 -21.85 -1.98
N GLY A 65 -15.24 -22.81 -2.32
CA GLY A 65 -15.25 -24.16 -1.75
C GLY A 65 -16.44 -24.59 -0.87
N HIS A 66 -17.60 -23.93 -0.89
CA HIS A 66 -18.73 -24.31 0.01
C HIS A 66 -20.07 -24.58 -0.70
N THR A 67 -20.56 -25.83 -0.62
CA THR A 67 -21.74 -26.38 -1.31
C THR A 67 -23.02 -26.43 -0.43
N GLY A 68 -23.69 -25.27 -0.25
CA GLY A 68 -25.07 -25.23 0.28
C GLY A 68 -25.41 -23.95 1.06
N PRO A 69 -26.71 -23.57 1.18
CA PRO A 69 -27.10 -22.34 1.87
C PRO A 69 -27.03 -22.52 3.38
N LYS A 70 -25.95 -22.02 3.98
CA LYS A 70 -25.84 -21.77 5.43
C LYS A 70 -26.04 -20.28 5.69
N TYR A 71 -27.07 -19.93 6.44
CA TYR A 71 -27.20 -18.61 7.05
C TYR A 71 -26.37 -18.62 8.34
N VAL A 72 -25.33 -17.79 8.37
CA VAL A 72 -24.44 -17.61 9.52
C VAL A 72 -24.31 -16.11 9.70
N VAL A 73 -24.35 -15.60 10.93
CA VAL A 73 -23.80 -14.26 11.20
C VAL A 73 -22.30 -14.39 10.95
N GLY A 74 -21.87 -14.02 9.75
CA GLY A 74 -20.48 -14.07 9.34
C GLY A 74 -19.77 -12.89 9.96
N GLU A 75 -19.14 -13.10 11.12
CA GLU A 75 -18.09 -12.19 11.55
C GLU A 75 -16.93 -12.34 10.55
N ALA A 76 -16.66 -11.30 9.76
CA ALA A 76 -15.51 -11.24 8.89
C ALA A 76 -14.27 -11.01 9.77
N ILE A 77 -13.70 -12.09 10.28
CA ILE A 77 -12.48 -12.01 11.11
C ILE A 77 -11.28 -11.87 10.17
N CYS A 78 -10.64 -10.70 10.20
CA CYS A 78 -9.38 -10.50 9.52
C CYS A 78 -8.31 -11.43 10.14
N ARG A 79 -7.90 -12.47 9.39
CA ARG A 79 -6.93 -13.46 9.89
C ARG A 79 -5.56 -12.84 10.22
N ALA A 80 -5.20 -11.76 9.53
CA ALA A 80 -4.02 -10.95 9.83
C ALA A 80 -4.12 -10.28 11.21
N CYS A 81 -5.24 -9.62 11.51
CA CYS A 81 -5.47 -9.01 12.84
C CYS A 81 -5.50 -10.07 13.93
N MET A 82 -6.16 -11.21 13.69
CA MET A 82 -6.17 -12.34 14.63
C MET A 82 -4.76 -12.90 14.90
N ALA A 83 -3.91 -12.99 13.87
CA ALA A 83 -2.52 -13.41 14.03
C ALA A 83 -1.70 -12.39 14.83
N LEU A 84 -1.89 -11.09 14.55
CA LEU A 84 -1.25 -10.01 15.30
C LEU A 84 -1.67 -10.03 16.79
N ASP A 85 -2.96 -10.15 17.08
CA ASP A 85 -3.47 -10.23 18.45
C ASP A 85 -2.91 -11.44 19.20
N SER A 86 -2.84 -12.61 18.55
CA SER A 86 -2.21 -13.81 19.11
C SER A 86 -0.72 -13.59 19.41
N HIS A 87 0.01 -12.91 18.52
CA HIS A 87 1.41 -12.56 18.72
C HIS A 87 1.60 -11.59 19.90
N LEU A 88 0.79 -10.53 19.96
CA LEU A 88 0.83 -9.54 21.02
C LEU A 88 0.47 -10.16 22.38
N ALA A 89 -0.52 -11.04 22.44
CA ALA A 89 -0.92 -11.75 23.65
C ALA A 89 0.22 -12.65 24.18
N LYS A 90 0.89 -13.40 23.30
CA LYS A 90 2.04 -14.24 23.67
C LYS A 90 3.23 -13.39 24.15
N ARG A 91 3.45 -12.21 23.56
CA ARG A 91 4.57 -11.33 23.93
C ARG A 91 4.34 -10.49 25.16
N ALA A 92 3.10 -10.12 25.49
CA ALA A 92 2.79 -9.41 26.72
C ALA A 92 3.33 -10.16 27.96
N ALA A 93 3.31 -11.51 27.92
CA ALA A 93 3.90 -12.35 28.96
C ALA A 93 5.45 -12.26 29.01
N ALA A 94 6.12 -12.16 27.86
CA ALA A 94 7.58 -12.06 27.77
C ALA A 94 8.11 -10.64 28.07
N ASP A 95 7.41 -9.60 27.61
CA ASP A 95 7.80 -8.20 27.78
C ASP A 95 7.68 -7.75 29.25
N LYS A 96 6.81 -8.38 30.06
CA LYS A 96 6.76 -8.16 31.50
C LYS A 96 8.12 -8.41 32.18
N ALA A 97 8.75 -9.54 31.88
CA ALA A 97 10.07 -9.90 32.45
C ALA A 97 11.21 -8.97 31.98
N ILE A 98 11.04 -8.28 30.85
CA ILE A 98 12.00 -7.32 30.31
C ILE A 98 11.80 -5.94 30.96
N ARG A 99 10.55 -5.53 31.18
CA ARG A 99 10.20 -4.31 31.93
C ARG A 99 10.66 -4.37 33.37
N ASP A 100 10.57 -5.53 34.01
CA ASP A 100 11.08 -5.74 35.38
C ASP A 100 12.60 -5.51 35.47
N LYS A 101 13.32 -5.52 34.33
CA LYS A 101 14.75 -5.19 34.22
C LYS A 101 15.01 -3.74 33.78
N GLY A 102 13.97 -2.91 33.68
CA GLY A 102 14.07 -1.49 33.32
C GLY A 102 14.15 -1.17 31.83
N PHE A 103 13.89 -2.15 30.95
CA PHE A 103 13.91 -1.95 29.50
C PHE A 103 12.51 -1.75 28.93
N HIS A 104 12.39 -0.89 27.92
CA HIS A 104 11.14 -0.58 27.20
C HIS A 104 11.16 -1.14 25.78
N PRO A 105 10.86 -2.45 25.60
CA PRO A 105 10.98 -3.12 24.31
C PRO A 105 10.04 -2.56 23.24
N GLU A 106 8.94 -1.93 23.63
CA GLU A 106 7.98 -1.29 22.73
C GLU A 106 8.54 -0.08 21.96
N ALA A 107 9.51 0.64 22.52
CA ALA A 107 9.96 1.92 21.96
C ALA A 107 10.76 1.80 20.64
N TYR A 108 11.15 0.58 20.26
CA TYR A 108 12.04 0.32 19.13
C TYR A 108 11.50 -0.75 18.15
N ARG A 109 10.21 -1.09 18.23
CA ARG A 109 9.61 -2.16 17.41
C ARG A 109 8.58 -1.61 16.43
N GLN A 110 8.72 -2.00 15.17
CA GLN A 110 7.71 -1.81 14.13
C GLN A 110 7.25 -3.18 13.63
N TYR A 111 5.94 -3.43 13.65
CA TYR A 111 5.35 -4.68 13.18
C TYR A 111 4.95 -4.54 11.72
N SER A 112 5.24 -5.55 10.92
CA SER A 112 4.75 -5.72 9.56
C SER A 112 4.06 -7.08 9.45
N ILE A 113 2.98 -7.14 8.68
CA ILE A 113 2.15 -8.34 8.52
C ILE A 113 2.37 -8.91 7.13
N HIS A 114 2.81 -10.16 7.11
CA HIS A 114 3.15 -10.91 5.90
C HIS A 114 2.37 -12.22 5.87
N THR A 115 2.08 -12.72 4.68
CA THR A 115 1.66 -14.09 4.43
C THR A 115 2.83 -15.07 4.67
N GLU A 116 2.53 -16.37 4.74
CA GLU A 116 3.57 -17.40 4.90
C GLU A 116 4.56 -17.39 3.73
N ASP A 117 4.08 -17.23 2.50
CA ASP A 117 4.91 -17.15 1.30
C ASP A 117 5.78 -15.88 1.28
N GLU A 118 5.22 -14.72 1.66
CA GLU A 118 5.97 -13.47 1.80
C GLU A 118 7.08 -13.60 2.86
N MET A 119 6.79 -14.21 4.01
CA MET A 119 7.80 -14.47 5.05
C MET A 119 8.88 -15.43 4.59
N ALA A 120 8.51 -16.50 3.87
CA ALA A 120 9.48 -17.46 3.34
C ALA A 120 10.44 -16.79 2.36
N ALA A 121 9.93 -15.91 1.50
CA ALA A 121 10.73 -15.13 0.57
C ALA A 121 11.68 -14.16 1.29
N ILE A 122 11.22 -13.46 2.32
CA ILE A 122 12.05 -12.55 3.13
C ILE A 122 13.17 -13.31 3.84
N VAL A 123 12.86 -14.44 4.47
CA VAL A 123 13.85 -15.26 5.20
C VAL A 123 14.90 -15.82 4.23
N ALA A 124 14.48 -16.33 3.07
CA ALA A 124 15.39 -16.81 2.04
C ALA A 124 16.32 -15.68 1.54
N ALA A 125 15.78 -14.47 1.33
CA ALA A 125 16.58 -13.31 0.91
C ALA A 125 17.59 -12.88 1.98
N GLN A 126 17.23 -12.95 3.27
CA GLN A 126 18.13 -12.63 4.38
C GLN A 126 19.26 -13.64 4.53
N GLN A 127 18.98 -14.93 4.33
CA GLN A 127 19.99 -16.00 4.37
C GLN A 127 21.03 -15.84 3.25
N LEU A 128 20.59 -15.50 2.05
CA LEU A 128 21.49 -15.21 0.91
C LEU A 128 22.39 -14.00 1.18
N HIS A 129 21.91 -12.98 1.89
CA HIS A 129 22.73 -11.82 2.26
C HIS A 129 23.77 -12.13 3.35
N SER A 130 23.49 -13.07 4.27
CA SER A 130 24.49 -13.50 5.26
C SER A 130 25.63 -14.33 4.66
N GLU A 131 25.40 -15.03 3.55
CA GLU A 131 26.41 -15.89 2.91
C GLU A 131 27.38 -15.13 1.99
N HIS A 132 27.12 -13.86 1.68
CA HIS A 132 27.97 -13.01 0.84
C HIS A 132 28.86 -12.03 1.63
N HIS A 133 28.88 -12.14 2.96
CA HIS A 133 29.68 -11.30 3.85
C HIS A 133 30.81 -12.02 4.62
N ASP A 134 31.07 -13.29 4.29
CA ASP A 134 32.28 -14.04 4.68
C ASP A 134 33.36 -13.98 3.59
#